data_AF-A0A7C2PPX6-F1
#
_entry.id   AF-A0A7C2PPX6-F1
#
_cell.length_a   1.000
_cell.length_b   1.000
_cell.length_c   1.000
_cell.angle_alpha   90.00
_cell.angle_beta   90.00
_cell.angle_gamma   90.00
#
_symmetry.space_group_name_H-M   'P 1'
#
loop_
_entity.id
_entity.type
_entity.pdbx_description
1 polymer ?
#
loop_
_entity_poly.entity_id
_entity_poly.type
_entity_poly.pdbx_seq_one_letter_code
_entity_poly.pdbx_strand_id
1 'polypeptide(L)' 'MSSGKTLVELIREKTGVSAEQAQQVVDVVTGFLKEKLPEPIAAQVDQVLKGDISALADQIDAAKTMLGSLFGGKKDE' A
#
# COMPACT_ATOMS: atom_id res chain seq x y z
N MET A 1 -10.55 10.01 9.76
CA MET A 1 -10.83 10.49 8.39
C MET A 1 -9.48 10.59 7.69
N SER A 2 -9.12 9.61 6.87
CA SER A 2 -7.85 9.66 6.11
C SER A 2 -8.08 10.61 4.92
N SER A 3 -7.88 11.91 5.15
CA SER A 3 -8.15 12.96 4.14
C SER A 3 -6.96 13.18 3.19
N GLY A 4 -6.23 12.10 2.85
CA GLY A 4 -5.22 12.15 1.80
C GLY A 4 -5.87 12.06 0.43
N LYS A 5 -5.54 12.97 -0.49
CA LYS A 5 -5.94 12.87 -1.91
C LYS A 5 -5.47 11.54 -2.49
N THR A 6 -6.30 10.89 -3.29
CA THR A 6 -5.91 9.69 -4.03
C THR A 6 -4.83 10.01 -5.06
N LEU A 7 -4.04 9.01 -5.48
CA LEU A 7 -3.02 9.20 -6.51
C LEU A 7 -3.64 9.69 -7.85
N VAL A 8 -4.84 9.21 -8.18
CA VAL A 8 -5.62 9.64 -9.35
C VAL A 8 -5.95 11.13 -9.25
N GLU A 9 -6.45 11.61 -8.11
CA GLU A 9 -6.75 13.02 -7.89
C GLU A 9 -5.49 13.90 -7.98
N LEU A 10 -4.37 13.43 -7.43
CA LEU A 10 -3.09 14.13 -7.50
C LEU A 10 -2.60 14.27 -8.96
N ILE A 11 -2.69 13.20 -9.75
CA ILE A 11 -2.30 13.23 -11.17
C ILE A 11 -3.18 14.22 -11.93
N ARG A 12 -4.50 14.17 -11.75
CA ARG A 12 -5.44 15.10 -12.40
C ARG A 12 -5.13 16.55 -12.04
N GLU A 13 -4.91 16.85 -10.76
CA GLU A 13 -4.60 18.20 -10.28
C GLU A 13 -3.28 18.73 -10.85
N LYS A 14 -2.26 17.87 -10.99
CA LYS A 14 -0.92 18.29 -11.41
C LYS A 14 -0.71 18.32 -12.92
N THR A 15 -1.48 17.53 -13.67
CA THR A 15 -1.28 17.35 -15.12
C THR A 15 -2.46 17.85 -15.96
N GLY A 16 -3.63 18.05 -15.36
CA GLY A 16 -4.85 18.47 -16.06
C GLY A 16 -5.50 17.37 -16.91
N VAL A 17 -5.07 16.12 -16.79
CA VAL A 17 -5.65 14.99 -17.54
C VAL A 17 -7.01 14.58 -17.00
N SER A 18 -7.77 13.86 -17.84
CA SER A 18 -9.04 13.24 -17.43
C SER A 18 -8.86 12.18 -16.34
N ALA A 19 -9.95 11.83 -15.65
CA ALA A 19 -9.90 10.78 -14.64
C ALA A 19 -9.56 9.42 -15.23
N GLU A 20 -10.06 9.12 -16.44
CA GLU A 20 -9.72 7.89 -17.15
C GLU A 20 -8.22 7.83 -17.49
N GLN A 21 -7.65 8.92 -17.99
CA GLN A 21 -6.21 8.99 -18.28
C GLN A 21 -5.36 8.88 -17.02
N ALA A 22 -5.77 9.51 -15.92
CA ALA A 22 -5.07 9.40 -14.65
C ALA A 22 -5.09 7.96 -14.11
N GLN A 23 -6.22 7.26 -14.24
CA GLN A 23 -6.30 5.84 -13.87
C GLN A 23 -5.36 4.98 -14.73
N GLN A 24 -5.33 5.21 -16.05
CA GLN A 24 -4.41 4.51 -16.95
C GLN A 24 -2.94 4.73 -16.56
N VAL A 25 -2.56 5.94 -16.15
CA VAL A 25 -1.20 6.22 -15.67
C VAL A 25 -0.88 5.42 -14.41
N VAL A 26 -1.81 5.36 -13.45
CA VAL A 26 -1.64 4.54 -12.25
C VAL A 26 -1.45 3.07 -12.61
N ASP A 27 -2.26 2.53 -13.53
CA ASP A 27 -2.20 1.13 -13.94
C ASP A 27 -0.85 0.81 -14.62
N VAL A 28 -0.35 1.69 -15.49
CA VAL A 28 0.95 1.53 -16.17
C VAL A 28 2.10 1.52 -15.17
N VAL A 29 2.13 2.49 -14.23
CA VAL A 29 3.18 2.56 -13.20
C VAL A 29 3.11 1.34 -12.29
N THR A 30 1.91 0.91 -11.93
CA THR A 30 1.68 -0.29 -11.11
C THR A 30 2.18 -1.54 -11.82
N GLY A 31 1.86 -1.72 -13.10
CA GLY A 31 2.36 -2.81 -13.92
C GLY A 31 3.89 -2.84 -13.98
N PHE A 32 4.51 -1.68 -14.24
CA PHE A 32 5.97 -1.56 -14.26
C PHE A 32 6.60 -1.93 -12.91
N LEU A 33 6.03 -1.45 -11.79
CA LEU A 33 6.55 -1.79 -10.46
C LEU A 33 6.40 -3.28 -10.15
N LYS A 34 5.28 -3.91 -10.53
CA LYS A 34 5.10 -5.36 -10.35
C LYS A 34 6.12 -6.19 -11.12
N GLU A 35 6.48 -5.77 -12.33
CA GLU A 35 7.49 -6.45 -13.13
C GLU A 35 8.91 -6.31 -12.56
N LYS A 36 9.18 -5.21 -11.82
CA LYS A 36 10.50 -4.93 -11.24
C LYS A 36 10.66 -5.39 -9.80
N LEU A 37 9.55 -5.60 -9.09
CA LEU A 37 9.56 -5.98 -7.69
C LEU A 37 9.42 -7.51 -7.54
N PRO A 38 10.17 -8.13 -6.61
CA PRO A 38 9.92 -9.52 -6.21
C PRO A 38 8.47 -9.70 -5.73
N GLU A 39 7.88 -10.88 -5.99
CA GLU A 39 6.47 -11.18 -5.67
C GLU A 39 6.01 -10.74 -4.26
N PRO A 40 6.80 -10.92 -3.17
CA PRO A 40 6.38 -10.51 -1.83
C PRO A 40 6.17 -9.00 -1.67
N ILE A 41 6.86 -8.18 -2.48
CA ILE A 41 6.76 -6.72 -2.43
C ILE A 41 5.62 -6.25 -3.35
N ALA A 42 5.47 -6.88 -4.52
CA ALA A 42 4.38 -6.58 -5.45
C ALA A 42 2.99 -6.72 -4.80
N ALA A 43 2.79 -7.76 -3.98
CA ALA A 43 1.54 -7.99 -3.25
C ALA A 43 1.20 -6.87 -2.25
N GLN A 44 2.22 -6.27 -1.62
CA GLN A 44 2.04 -5.15 -0.67
C GLN A 44 1.71 -3.84 -1.40
N VAL A 45 2.36 -3.59 -2.54
CA VAL A 45 2.07 -2.41 -3.38
C VAL A 45 0.63 -2.43 -3.87
N ASP A 46 0.11 -3.60 -4.25
CA ASP A 46 -1.29 -3.76 -4.63
C ASP A 46 -2.28 -3.40 -3.52
N GLN A 47 -1.98 -3.79 -2.27
CA GLN A 47 -2.85 -3.45 -1.12
C GLN A 47 -2.86 -1.94 -0.84
N VAL A 48 -1.70 -1.28 -0.96
CA VAL A 48 -1.61 0.19 -0.80
C VAL A 48 -2.38 0.91 -1.90
N LEU A 49 -2.22 0.49 -3.16
CA LEU A 49 -2.86 1.12 -4.31
C LEU A 49 -4.37 0.94 -4.32
N LYS A 50 -4.88 -0.18 -3.77
CA LYS A 50 -6.32 -0.40 -3.57
C LYS A 50 -6.92 0.48 -2.47
N GLY A 51 -6.12 1.30 -1.80
CA GLY A 51 -6.58 2.22 -0.74
C GLY A 51 -6.73 1.55 0.63
N ASP A 52 -6.41 0.27 0.74
CA ASP A 52 -6.46 -0.49 2.00
C ASP A 52 -5.17 -0.32 2.81
N ILE A 53 -4.73 0.94 2.94
CA ILE A 53 -3.58 1.30 3.79
C ILE A 53 -3.88 0.92 5.25
N SER A 54 -5.15 0.97 5.68
CA SER A 54 -5.56 0.48 7.00
C SER A 54 -5.36 -1.03 7.16
N ALA A 55 -5.72 -1.85 6.15
CA ALA A 55 -5.52 -3.30 6.23
C ALA A 55 -4.02 -3.65 6.26
N LEU A 56 -3.19 -2.89 5.53
CA LEU A 56 -1.73 -3.03 5.62
C LEU A 56 -1.19 -2.61 7.00
N ALA A 57 -1.70 -1.53 7.57
CA ALA A 57 -1.33 -1.09 8.92
C ALA A 57 -1.71 -2.15 9.97
N ASP A 58 -2.91 -2.70 9.90
CA ASP A 58 -3.39 -3.78 10.77
C ASP A 58 -2.52 -5.04 10.63
N GLN A 59 -2.09 -5.38 9.40
CA GLN A 59 -1.21 -6.52 9.14
C GLN A 59 0.21 -6.29 9.68
N ILE A 60 0.75 -5.07 9.56
CA ILE A 60 2.05 -4.68 10.12
C ILE A 60 2.01 -4.71 11.65
N ASP A 61 0.93 -4.23 12.25
CA ASP A 61 0.76 -4.22 13.70
C ASP A 61 0.56 -5.64 14.24
N ALA A 62 -0.21 -6.50 13.56
CA ALA A 62 -0.31 -7.92 13.88
C ALA A 62 1.05 -8.64 13.78
N ALA A 63 1.84 -8.33 12.74
CA ALA A 63 3.18 -8.88 12.58
C ALA A 63 4.14 -8.40 13.69
N LYS A 64 4.06 -7.13 14.09
CA LYS A 64 4.82 -6.59 15.23
C LYS A 64 4.41 -7.23 16.56
N THR A 65 3.13 -7.47 16.80
CA THR A 65 2.65 -8.13 18.03
C THR A 65 3.11 -9.58 18.08
N MET A 66 3.04 -10.33 16.98
CA MET A 66 3.57 -11.69 16.92
C MET A 66 5.09 -11.72 17.11
N LEU A 67 5.83 -10.81 16.46
CA LEU A 67 7.27 -10.65 16.66
C LEU A 67 7.57 -10.30 18.12
N GLY A 68 6.88 -9.34 18.71
CA GLY A 68 7.02 -8.98 20.12
C GLY A 68 6.69 -10.14 21.07
N SER A 69 5.74 -11.01 20.72
CA SER A 69 5.39 -12.20 21.51
C SER A 69 6.39 -13.34 21.37
N LEU A 70 7.09 -13.44 20.23
CA LEU A 70 8.13 -14.44 19.96
C LEU A 70 9.50 -14.01 20.50
N PHE A 71 9.85 -12.73 20.39
CA PHE A 71 11.12 -12.16 20.86
C PHE A 71 11.06 -11.68 22.31
N GLY A 72 9.86 -11.37 22.81
CA GLY A 72 9.59 -11.04 24.20
C GLY A 72 8.89 -12.17 24.95
N GLY A 73 9.03 -13.41 24.45
CA GLY A 73 8.39 -14.63 24.97
C GLY A 73 8.06 -14.53 26.45
N LYS A 74 6.75 -14.65 26.75
CA LYS A 74 6.14 -14.62 28.09
C LYS A 74 7.17 -14.88 29.18
N LYS A 75 7.61 -13.81 29.85
CA LYS A 75 8.06 -13.91 31.23
C LYS A 75 6.79 -14.12 32.07
N ASP A 76 6.28 -15.35 32.03
CA ASP A 76 5.49 -15.86 33.14
C ASP A 76 6.51 -16.36 34.17
N GLU A 77 6.94 -15.47 35.06
CA GLU A 77 7.14 -15.69 36.51
C GLU A 77 7.45 -14.37 37.23
#